data_AF-A0A8J7N4R7-F1
#
_entry.id   AF-A0A8J7N4R7-F1
#
_cell.length_a   1.000
_cell.length_b   1.000
_cell.length_c   1.000
_cell.angle_alpha   90.00
_cell.angle_beta   90.00
_cell.angle_gamma   90.00
#
_symmetry.space_group_name_H-M   'P 1'
#
loop_
_entity.id
_entity.type
_entity.pdbx_description
1 polymer ?
#
loop_
_entity_poly.entity_id
_entity_poly.type
_entity_poly.pdbx_seq_one_letter_code
_entity_poly.pdbx_strand_id
1 'polypeptide(L)'
;GSPIKRIGRDRFVRNVLIAIGNSGDRALAAEAERLLTDAAPLVRAAAIWALSRLLPAEAFNSLAAAFALRETDNEVRAEWAVGGSTC
;
A
#
# COMPACT_ATOMS: atom_id res chain seq x y z
N GLY A 1 6.16 14.13 -17.64
CA GLY A 1 7.27 13.16 -17.47
C GLY A 1 7.16 12.06 -18.50
N SER A 2 8.27 11.56 -19.05
CA SER A 2 8.23 10.50 -20.07
C SER A 2 7.75 9.16 -19.48
N PRO A 3 7.12 8.27 -20.28
CA PRO A 3 6.65 6.96 -19.82
C PRO A 3 7.72 6.13 -19.09
N ILE A 4 8.96 6.11 -19.60
CA ILE A 4 10.10 5.41 -18.99
C ILE A 4 10.42 5.95 -17.59
N LYS A 5 10.38 7.27 -17.41
CA LYS A 5 10.66 7.91 -16.10
C LYS A 5 9.59 7.57 -15.06
N ARG A 6 8.32 7.39 -15.45
CA ARG A 6 7.24 6.95 -14.56
C ARG A 6 7.46 5.53 -14.04
N ILE A 7 7.76 4.59 -14.94
CA ILE A 7 8.05 3.19 -14.56
C ILE A 7 9.22 3.11 -13.58
N GLY A 8 10.27 3.91 -13.79
CA GLY A 8 11.41 4.00 -12.87
C GLY A 8 11.01 4.47 -11.47
N ARG A 9 10.18 5.53 -11.38
CA ARG A 9 9.66 6.04 -10.10
C ARG A 9 8.79 5.02 -9.40
N ASP A 10 7.86 4.38 -10.11
CA ASP A 10 6.89 3.49 -9.49
C ASP A 10 7.59 2.25 -8.91
N ARG A 11 8.60 1.71 -9.62
CA ARG A 11 9.44 0.63 -9.09
C ARG A 11 10.25 1.05 -7.88
N PHE A 12 10.82 2.26 -7.90
CA PHE A 12 11.59 2.78 -6.78
C PHE A 12 10.72 2.93 -5.52
N VAL A 13 9.57 3.61 -5.64
CA VAL A 13 8.64 3.82 -4.53
C VAL A 13 8.09 2.50 -4.01
N ARG A 14 7.75 1.56 -4.90
CA ARG A 14 7.39 0.19 -4.50
C ARG A 14 8.47 -0.42 -3.60
N ASN A 15 9.73 -0.37 -4.02
CA ASN A 15 10.82 -0.97 -3.25
C ASN A 15 10.99 -0.31 -1.88
N VAL A 16 10.81 1.01 -1.79
CA VAL A 16 10.81 1.74 -0.52
C VAL A 16 9.67 1.26 0.40
N LEU A 17 8.46 1.11 -0.12
CA LEU A 17 7.32 0.59 0.64
C LEU A 17 7.54 -0.85 1.14
N ILE A 18 8.17 -1.69 0.32
CA ILE A 18 8.59 -3.04 0.75
C ILE A 18 9.59 -2.95 1.90
N ALA A 19 10.58 -2.06 1.83
CA ALA A 19 11.52 -1.85 2.92
C ALA A 19 10.84 -1.33 4.20
N ILE A 20 9.89 -0.41 4.06
CA ILE A 20 9.05 0.09 5.16
C ILE A 20 8.29 -1.06 5.83
N GLY A 21 7.55 -1.88 5.09
CA GLY A 21 6.81 -3.01 5.66
C GLY A 21 7.71 -4.08 6.27
N ASN A 22 8.91 -4.30 5.72
CA ASN A 22 9.90 -5.21 6.28
C ASN A 22 10.51 -4.70 7.60
N SER A 23 10.62 -3.38 7.77
CA SER A 23 11.21 -2.80 8.98
C SER A 23 10.40 -3.09 10.25
N GLY A 24 9.08 -3.28 10.13
CA GLY A 24 8.18 -3.40 11.28
C GLY A 24 8.02 -2.11 12.09
N ASP A 25 8.61 -0.99 11.65
CA ASP A 25 8.54 0.29 12.35
C ASP A 25 7.19 0.97 12.12
N ARG A 26 6.36 0.95 13.16
CA ARG A 26 5.01 1.54 13.14
C ARG A 26 5.01 3.05 12.89
N ALA A 27 6.11 3.75 13.20
CA ALA A 27 6.21 5.18 12.93
C ALA A 27 6.18 5.50 11.42
N LEU A 28 6.50 4.54 10.56
CA LEU A 28 6.50 4.69 9.11
C LEU A 28 5.13 4.42 8.47
N ALA A 29 4.13 3.97 9.25
CA ALA A 29 2.80 3.68 8.71
C ALA A 29 2.16 4.92 8.06
N ALA A 30 2.37 6.12 8.61
CA ALA A 30 1.86 7.36 8.04
C ALA A 30 2.43 7.65 6.64
N GLU A 31 3.67 7.25 6.35
CA GLU A 31 4.27 7.42 5.02
C GLU A 31 3.68 6.44 4.00
N ALA A 32 3.39 5.20 4.42
CA ALA A 32 2.70 4.24 3.57
C ALA A 32 1.25 4.66 3.30
N GLU A 33 0.53 5.17 4.31
CA GLU A 33 -0.87 5.61 4.17
C GLU A 33 -1.04 6.73 3.14
N ARG A 34 -0.11 7.71 3.10
CA ARG A 34 -0.15 8.79 2.10
C ARG A 34 -0.12 8.28 0.66
N LEU A 35 0.45 7.10 0.42
CA LEU A 35 0.60 6.51 -0.90
C LEU A 35 -0.59 5.61 -1.31
N LEU A 36 -1.63 5.49 -0.47
CA LEU A 36 -2.87 4.79 -0.82
C LEU A 36 -3.68 5.46 -1.94
N THR A 37 -3.38 6.71 -2.28
CA THR A 37 -4.04 7.44 -3.38
C THR A 37 -3.10 7.72 -4.56
N ASP A 38 -1.92 7.08 -4.57
CA ASP A 38 -0.96 7.25 -5.64
C ASP A 38 -1.54 6.86 -7.01
N ALA A 39 -1.16 7.57 -8.08
CA ALA A 39 -1.67 7.29 -9.41
C ALA A 39 -1.28 5.88 -9.91
N ALA A 40 -0.14 5.33 -9.47
CA ALA A 40 0.32 4.02 -9.89
C ALA A 40 -0.29 2.91 -9.04
N PRO A 41 -1.05 1.95 -9.62
CA PRO A 41 -1.62 0.82 -8.88
C PRO A 41 -0.56 0.00 -8.13
N LEU A 42 0.62 -0.19 -8.74
CA LEU A 42 1.76 -0.88 -8.13
C LEU A 42 2.22 -0.23 -6.80
N VAL A 43 2.16 1.10 -6.72
CA VAL A 43 2.54 1.84 -5.51
C VAL A 43 1.45 1.70 -4.44
N ARG A 44 0.18 1.81 -4.83
CA ARG A 44 -0.96 1.61 -3.90
C ARG A 44 -0.95 0.20 -3.31
N ALA A 45 -0.79 -0.84 -4.14
CA ALA A 45 -0.67 -2.22 -3.69
C ALA A 45 0.44 -2.42 -2.66
N ALA A 46 1.63 -1.86 -2.92
CA ALA A 46 2.76 -1.95 -1.98
C ALA A 46 2.52 -1.19 -0.67
N ALA A 47 1.76 -0.09 -0.72
CA ALA A 47 1.37 0.67 0.46
C ALA A 47 0.42 -0.14 1.34
N ILE A 48 -0.57 -0.81 0.74
CA ILE A 48 -1.49 -1.72 1.45
C ILE A 48 -0.72 -2.82 2.16
N TRP A 49 0.19 -3.49 1.45
CA TRP A 49 1.03 -4.54 2.02
C TRP A 49 1.92 -4.03 3.17
N ALA A 50 2.48 -2.83 3.06
CA ALA A 50 3.26 -2.25 4.15
C ALA A 50 2.37 -2.00 5.37
N LEU A 51 1.20 -1.41 5.18
CA LEU A 51 0.25 -1.09 6.26
C LEU A 51 -0.27 -2.34 6.97
N SER A 52 -0.52 -3.45 6.25
CA SER A 52 -0.97 -4.70 6.88
C SER A 52 0.06 -5.28 7.85
N ARG A 53 1.35 -4.96 7.66
CA ARG A 53 2.44 -5.37 8.56
C ARG A 53 2.67 -4.40 9.70
N LEU A 54 2.41 -3.11 9.49
CA LEU A 54 2.72 -2.05 10.46
C LEU A 54 1.56 -1.72 11.40
N LEU A 55 0.32 -1.90 10.94
CA LEU A 55 -0.87 -1.54 11.70
C LEU A 55 -1.47 -2.75 12.42
N PRO A 56 -2.11 -2.55 13.58
CA PRO A 56 -3.05 -3.51 14.13
C PRO A 56 -4.20 -3.80 13.14
N ALA A 57 -4.74 -5.00 13.18
CA ALA A 57 -5.81 -5.44 12.29
C ALA A 57 -7.03 -4.49 12.26
N GLU A 58 -7.43 -3.96 13.42
CA GLU A 58 -8.56 -3.02 13.51
C GLU A 58 -8.31 -1.70 12.74
N ALA A 59 -7.11 -1.14 12.88
CA ALA A 59 -6.73 0.07 12.17
C ALA A 59 -6.61 -0.19 10.66
N PHE A 60 -6.03 -1.33 10.27
CA PHE A 60 -5.94 -1.73 8.87
C PHE A 60 -7.33 -1.94 8.25
N ASN A 61 -8.25 -2.62 8.93
CA ASN A 61 -9.62 -2.85 8.46
C ASN A 61 -10.41 -1.55 8.30
N SER A 62 -10.18 -0.58 9.18
CA SER A 62 -10.79 0.76 9.05
C SER A 62 -10.31 1.47 7.78
N LEU A 63 -9.01 1.39 7.46
CA LEU A 63 -8.48 1.91 6.20
C LEU A 63 -9.04 1.14 5.00
N ALA A 64 -9.07 -0.20 5.06
CA ALA A 64 -9.63 -1.02 4.00
C ALA A 64 -11.08 -0.64 3.69
N ALA A 65 -11.92 -0.41 4.70
CA ALA A 65 -13.30 0.02 4.52
C ALA A 65 -13.41 1.39 3.82
N ALA A 66 -12.49 2.32 4.12
CA ALA A 66 -12.48 3.66 3.54
C ALA A 66 -11.96 3.69 2.09
N PHE A 67 -10.95 2.87 1.77
CA PHE A 67 -10.22 2.93 0.49
C PHE A 67 -10.63 1.85 -0.51
N ALA A 68 -10.94 0.62 -0.07
CA ALA A 68 -11.22 -0.50 -0.97
C ALA A 68 -12.46 -0.27 -1.84
N LEU A 69 -13.49 0.41 -1.32
CA LEU A 69 -14.70 0.75 -2.07
C LEU A 69 -14.44 1.76 -3.20
N ARG A 70 -13.40 2.60 -3.07
CA ARG A 70 -13.06 3.65 -4.04
C ARG A 70 -11.98 3.19 -5.03
N GLU A 71 -11.34 2.07 -4.76
CA GLU A 71 -10.31 1.51 -5.62
C GLU A 71 -10.93 0.91 -6.88
N THR A 72 -10.48 1.38 -8.05
CA THR A 72 -10.97 0.90 -9.34
C THR A 72 -10.19 -0.30 -9.85
N ASP A 73 -8.93 -0.42 -9.45
CA ASP A 73 -8.06 -1.52 -9.86
C ASP A 73 -8.41 -2.82 -9.10
N ASN A 74 -8.62 -3.91 -9.84
CA ASN A 74 -9.02 -5.19 -9.26
C ASN A 74 -7.88 -5.85 -8.47
N GLU A 75 -6.63 -5.70 -8.92
CA GLU A 75 -5.47 -6.29 -8.23
C GLU A 75 -5.23 -5.56 -6.91
N VAL A 76 -5.31 -4.23 -6.91
CA VAL A 76 -5.19 -3.42 -5.68
C VAL A 76 -6.35 -3.73 -4.70
N ARG A 77 -7.56 -3.97 -5.19
CA ARG A 77 -8.68 -4.44 -4.35
C ARG A 77 -8.41 -5.81 -3.72
N ALA A 78 -7.78 -6.73 -4.44
CA ALA A 78 -7.43 -8.04 -3.90
C ALA A 78 -6.38 -7.94 -2.78
N GLU A 79 -5.43 -7.01 -2.87
CA GLU A 79 -4.42 -6.79 -1.82
C GLU A 79 -5.03 -6.41 -0.47
N TRP A 80 -6.12 -5.64 -0.46
CA TRP A 80 -6.85 -5.33 0.77
C TRP A 80 -7.43 -6.59 1.44
N ALA A 81 -7.84 -7.59 0.66
CA ALA A 81 -8.35 -8.86 1.20
C ALA A 81 -7.23 -9.77 1.72
N VAL A 82 -6.07 -9.79 1.04
CA VAL A 82 -4.90 -10.58 1.47
C VAL A 82 -4.29 -9.99 2.75
N GLY A 83 -4.14 -8.67 2.83
CA GLY A 83 -3.55 -8.00 3.99
C GLY A 83 -4.35 -8.15 5.29
N GLY A 84 -5.66 -8.39 5.21
CA GLY A 84 -6.52 -8.64 6.38
C GLY A 84 -6.58 -10.11 6.83
N SER A 85 -5.98 -11.04 6.08
CA SER A 85 -6.20 -12.49 6.23
C SER A 85 -5.11 -13.25 7.01
N THR A 86 -4.14 -12.58 7.63
CA THR A 86 -3.18 -13.24 8.53
C THR A 86 -3.74 -13.37 9.94
N CYS A 87 -4.50 -14.45 10.16
CA CYS A 87 -4.55 -15.16 11.44
C CYS A 87 -3.49 -16.28 11.44
#